data_AF-A0A0N4XAY2-F1
#
_entry.id   AF-A0A0N4XAY2-F1
#
_cell.length_a   1.000
_cell.length_b   1.000
_cell.length_c   1.000
_cell.angle_alpha   90.00
_cell.angle_beta   90.00
_cell.angle_gamma   90.00
#
_symmetry.space_group_name_H-M   'P 1'
#
loop_
_entity.id
_entity.type
_entity.pdbx_description
1 polymer ?
#
loop_
_entity_poly.entity_id
_entity_poly.type
_entity_poly.pdbx_seq_one_letter_code
_entity_poly.pdbx_strand_id
1 'polypeptide(L)'
;MSFLLREYSRFLYRHPLAVAIAALLLIGLLPLVVLYFRPIRLSQNAEIGFDTKDTELSGSRLAWQKLQQTLQTSNRINFTNRPPLYPPTESLNTTLGTSARRKRSWAEDLFSTFIKVPCYDSPIPFSKFNPSQVYVVPMMPFVCSVNYLSQVVIEVPNLSSIFELTFLRKMCSMHEHIFEELSAFDDYTPYRNIWSIANFVSCLSPNLLFNCTELTDNDVDVVHQLISYCIPYRTRLITCQVVCNEDPLCSSCREVPSNCSSTMMFDLFYRLLPRDLHAEPLHLNTFLPVFTMTGYATQNIFPSLDLFNNLEQAIVRFMKHENLPMK
;
A
#
# COMPACT_ATOMS: atom_id res chain seq x y z
N MET A 1 25.31 -60.99 22.17
CA MET A 1 24.69 -60.00 21.25
C MET A 1 23.89 -60.64 20.10
N SER A 2 24.12 -61.91 19.74
CA SER A 2 23.47 -62.59 18.59
C SER A 2 22.11 -63.23 18.86
N PHE A 3 21.76 -63.52 20.12
CA PHE A 3 20.53 -64.24 20.45
C PHE A 3 19.26 -63.39 20.21
N LEU A 4 19.26 -62.14 20.65
CA LEU A 4 18.15 -61.19 20.47
C LEU A 4 17.84 -60.89 18.99
N LEU A 5 18.87 -60.73 18.17
CA LEU A 5 18.71 -60.54 16.71
C LEU A 5 18.10 -61.77 16.04
N ARG A 6 18.50 -62.97 16.49
CA ARG A 6 17.97 -64.22 15.97
C ARG A 6 16.50 -64.39 16.35
N GLU A 7 16.11 -64.08 17.58
CA GLU A 7 14.70 -64.08 18.00
C GLU A 7 13.86 -63.05 17.25
N TYR A 8 14.36 -61.82 17.08
CA TYR A 8 13.68 -60.77 16.33
C TYR A 8 13.46 -61.17 14.86
N SER A 9 14.47 -61.74 14.19
CA SER A 9 14.34 -62.22 12.81
C SER A 9 13.31 -63.36 12.68
N ARG A 10 13.25 -64.26 13.67
CA ARG A 10 12.30 -65.37 13.70
C ARG A 10 10.87 -64.88 13.91
N PHE A 11 10.69 -63.83 14.72
CA PHE A 11 9.41 -63.17 14.93
C PHE A 11 8.90 -62.50 13.66
N LEU A 12 9.76 -61.76 12.95
CA LEU A 12 9.43 -61.12 11.66
C LEU A 12 9.01 -62.12 10.59
N TYR A 13 9.73 -63.25 10.49
CA TYR A 13 9.45 -64.28 9.49
C TYR A 13 8.16 -65.05 9.80
N ARG A 14 7.85 -65.26 11.08
CA ARG A 14 6.68 -66.06 11.52
C ARG A 14 5.38 -65.26 11.52
N HIS A 15 5.45 -63.94 11.72
CA HIS A 15 4.28 -63.05 11.77
C HIS A 15 4.44 -61.76 10.94
N PRO A 16 4.67 -61.85 9.62
CA PRO A 16 4.92 -60.66 8.79
C PRO A 16 3.72 -59.71 8.72
N LEU A 17 2.49 -60.24 8.70
CA LEU A 17 1.27 -59.44 8.68
C LEU A 17 1.05 -58.65 9.98
N ALA A 18 1.35 -59.24 11.13
CA ALA A 18 1.19 -58.55 12.42
C ALA A 18 2.15 -57.37 12.54
N VAL A 19 3.39 -57.54 12.07
CA VAL A 19 4.40 -56.48 12.03
C VAL A 19 3.98 -55.37 11.06
N ALA A 20 3.45 -55.72 9.88
CA ALA A 20 2.96 -54.74 8.91
C ALA A 20 1.78 -53.93 9.44
N ILE A 21 0.82 -54.56 10.11
CA ILE A 21 -0.34 -53.88 10.72
C ILE A 21 0.11 -52.98 11.87
N ALA A 22 1.01 -53.47 12.74
CA ALA A 22 1.55 -52.67 13.83
C ALA A 22 2.31 -51.44 13.29
N ALA A 23 3.11 -51.61 12.24
CA ALA A 23 3.80 -50.50 11.58
C ALA A 23 2.82 -49.50 10.94
N LEU A 24 1.77 -49.98 10.27
CA LEU A 24 0.71 -49.13 9.69
C LEU A 24 -0.05 -48.35 10.76
N LEU A 25 -0.38 -48.98 11.89
CA LEU A 25 -1.01 -48.30 13.02
C LEU A 25 -0.08 -47.24 13.62
N LEU A 26 1.21 -47.56 13.76
CA LEU A 26 2.17 -46.61 14.35
C LEU A 26 2.42 -45.42 13.40
N ILE A 27 2.52 -45.67 12.09
CA ILE A 27 2.74 -44.62 11.08
C ILE A 27 1.46 -43.84 10.76
N GLY A 28 0.27 -44.43 10.89
CA GLY A 28 -0.99 -43.74 10.61
C GLY A 28 -1.57 -43.03 11.83
N LEU A 29 -1.67 -43.74 12.95
CA LEU A 29 -2.38 -43.29 14.14
C LEU A 29 -1.57 -42.25 14.93
N LEU A 30 -0.24 -42.39 14.97
CA LEU A 30 0.62 -41.46 15.70
C LEU A 30 0.66 -40.06 15.06
N PRO A 31 0.80 -39.90 13.72
CA PRO A 31 0.67 -38.59 13.09
C PRO A 31 -0.74 -37.99 13.20
N LEU A 32 -1.79 -38.82 13.13
CA LEU A 32 -3.17 -38.34 13.34
C LEU A 32 -3.36 -37.76 14.74
N VAL A 33 -2.86 -38.45 15.77
CA VAL A 33 -2.89 -37.96 17.15
C VAL A 33 -2.09 -36.66 17.28
N VAL A 34 -0.90 -36.59 16.67
CA VAL A 34 -0.08 -35.36 16.69
C VAL A 34 -0.78 -34.20 15.99
N LEU A 35 -1.39 -34.41 14.82
CA LEU A 35 -2.13 -33.38 14.07
C LEU A 35 -3.40 -32.94 14.79
N TYR A 36 -4.06 -33.84 15.53
CA TYR A 36 -5.22 -33.51 16.35
C TYR A 36 -4.84 -32.59 17.52
N PHE A 37 -3.77 -32.91 18.25
CA PHE A 37 -3.31 -32.09 19.38
C PHE A 37 -2.53 -30.85 18.94
N ARG A 38 -1.88 -30.90 17.78
CA ARG A 38 -1.13 -29.79 17.19
C ARG A 38 -1.58 -29.57 15.75
N PRO A 39 -2.68 -28.82 15.55
CA PRO A 39 -3.10 -28.47 14.21
C PRO A 39 -1.98 -27.69 13.51
N ILE A 40 -1.91 -27.85 12.19
CA ILE A 40 -0.94 -27.15 11.36
C ILE A 40 -1.16 -25.65 11.53
N ARG A 41 -0.18 -24.96 12.12
CA ARG A 41 -0.18 -23.51 12.23
C ARG A 41 0.59 -22.94 11.05
N LEU A 42 -0.13 -22.63 9.98
CA LEU A 42 0.42 -21.81 8.90
C LEU A 42 0.46 -20.37 9.39
N SER A 43 1.65 -19.79 9.48
CA SER A 43 1.75 -18.35 9.70
C SER A 43 1.47 -17.61 8.41
N GLN A 44 0.68 -16.55 8.49
CA GLN A 44 0.35 -15.71 7.32
C GLN A 44 1.53 -14.83 6.88
N ASN A 45 2.53 -14.65 7.75
CA ASN A 45 3.75 -13.93 7.42
C ASN A 45 4.87 -14.92 7.11
N ALA A 46 5.41 -14.83 5.89
CA ALA A 46 6.54 -15.63 5.41
C ALA A 46 7.86 -15.24 6.10
N GLU A 47 7.97 -14.05 6.68
CA GLU A 47 9.18 -13.54 7.33
C GLU A 47 9.36 -14.05 8.78
N ILE A 48 8.39 -14.80 9.31
CA ILE A 48 8.50 -15.36 10.66
C ILE A 48 9.60 -16.42 10.69
N GLY A 49 10.59 -16.22 11.57
CA GLY A 49 11.72 -17.15 11.76
C GLY A 49 13.02 -16.69 11.13
N PHE A 50 13.03 -15.56 10.40
CA PHE A 50 14.25 -14.95 9.86
C PHE A 50 15.02 -14.07 10.86
N ASP A 51 14.48 -13.92 12.07
CA ASP A 51 15.17 -13.21 13.15
C ASP A 51 16.34 -14.04 13.70
N THR A 52 17.56 -13.49 13.63
CA THR A 52 18.72 -14.06 14.31
C THR A 52 18.55 -13.92 15.82
N LYS A 53 18.23 -15.02 16.51
CA LYS A 53 18.13 -15.04 17.98
C LYS A 53 19.51 -15.24 18.59
N ASP A 54 19.66 -14.79 19.82
CA ASP A 54 20.82 -15.05 20.68
C ASP A 54 22.17 -14.51 20.14
N THR A 55 22.12 -13.46 19.31
CA THR A 55 23.30 -12.67 18.92
C THR A 55 23.40 -11.39 19.75
N GLU A 56 24.60 -10.81 19.86
CA GLU A 56 24.85 -9.55 20.58
C GLU A 56 23.92 -8.41 20.09
N LEU A 57 23.63 -8.37 18.78
CA LEU A 57 22.73 -7.39 18.17
C LEU A 57 21.23 -7.71 18.37
N SER A 58 20.88 -8.98 18.59
CA SER A 58 19.49 -9.40 18.77
C SER A 58 18.91 -8.98 20.13
N GLY A 59 19.74 -8.95 21.18
CA GLY A 59 19.30 -8.67 22.55
C GLY A 59 18.70 -7.27 22.70
N SER A 60 19.41 -6.25 22.21
CA SER A 60 18.95 -4.86 22.23
C SER A 60 17.72 -4.66 21.34
N ARG A 61 17.69 -5.27 20.15
CA ARG A 61 16.54 -5.20 19.23
C ARG A 61 15.28 -5.83 19.82
N LEU A 62 15.39 -7.04 20.40
CA LEU A 62 14.26 -7.74 21.03
C LEU A 62 13.74 -6.99 22.27
N ALA A 63 14.64 -6.41 23.07
CA ALA A 63 14.27 -5.55 24.18
C ALA A 63 13.51 -4.30 23.69
N TRP A 64 14.01 -3.64 22.63
CA TRP A 64 13.35 -2.49 22.02
C TRP A 64 11.96 -2.84 21.48
N GLN A 65 11.83 -3.94 20.73
CA GLN A 65 10.54 -4.39 20.18
C GLN A 65 9.50 -4.65 21.29
N LYS A 66 9.90 -5.28 22.40
CA LYS A 66 9.02 -5.51 23.55
C LYS A 66 8.62 -4.21 24.25
N LEU A 67 9.53 -3.23 24.32
CA LEU A 67 9.25 -1.92 24.90
C LEU A 67 8.34 -1.08 24.00
N GLN A 68 8.54 -1.13 22.68
CA GLN A 68 7.84 -0.29 21.71
C GLN A 68 6.31 -0.41 21.81
N GLN A 69 5.78 -1.62 21.92
CA GLN A 69 4.33 -1.83 22.08
C GLN A 69 3.80 -1.23 23.39
N THR A 70 4.58 -1.28 24.47
CA THR A 70 4.22 -0.71 25.77
C THR A 70 4.25 0.82 25.71
N LEU A 71 5.27 1.41 25.05
CA LEU A 71 5.40 2.85 24.88
C LEU A 71 4.33 3.44 23.96
N GLN A 72 3.88 2.69 22.94
CA GLN A 72 2.80 3.13 22.05
C GLN A 72 1.42 3.20 22.74
N THR A 73 1.22 2.39 23.79
CA THR A 73 -0.08 2.29 24.48
C THR A 73 -0.11 3.05 25.81
N SER A 74 1.05 3.35 26.41
CA SER A 74 1.15 4.02 27.70
C SER A 74 2.48 4.75 27.85
N ASN A 75 2.44 5.96 28.43
CA ASN A 75 3.64 6.71 28.82
C ASN A 75 4.35 6.13 30.04
N ARG A 76 3.85 5.02 30.61
CA ARG A 76 4.43 4.34 31.77
C ARG A 76 4.68 2.87 31.45
N ILE A 77 5.92 2.45 31.61
CA ILE A 77 6.33 1.05 31.56
C ILE A 77 5.80 0.35 32.82
N ASN A 78 4.90 -0.61 32.67
CA ASN A 78 4.37 -1.37 33.80
C ASN A 78 5.35 -2.49 34.13
N PHE A 79 6.32 -2.21 35.00
CA PHE A 79 7.20 -3.25 35.53
C PHE A 79 6.37 -4.25 36.34
N THR A 80 6.46 -5.54 36.01
CA THR A 80 5.76 -6.62 36.70
C THR A 80 6.19 -6.78 38.16
N ASN A 81 7.36 -6.24 38.52
CA ASN A 81 7.82 -6.05 39.89
C ASN A 81 7.60 -4.60 40.31
N ARG A 82 6.41 -4.28 40.83
CA ARG A 82 6.23 -3.10 41.67
C ARG A 82 6.18 -3.55 43.13
N PRO A 83 7.05 -3.05 44.03
CA PRO A 83 6.70 -3.04 45.44
C PRO A 83 5.42 -2.20 45.59
N PRO A 84 4.47 -2.59 46.47
CA PRO A 84 3.17 -1.94 46.56
C PRO A 84 3.36 -0.54 47.14
N LEU A 85 3.39 0.46 46.28
CA LEU A 85 3.17 1.84 46.68
C LEU A 85 1.70 2.14 46.41
N TYR A 86 0.98 2.33 47.52
CA TYR A 86 -0.42 2.73 47.69
C TYR A 86 -1.47 1.62 47.90
N PRO A 87 -2.36 1.78 48.91
CA PRO A 87 -3.46 0.85 49.19
C PRO A 87 -4.58 0.95 48.13
N PRO A 88 -5.44 -0.07 48.02
CA PRO A 88 -6.39 -0.19 46.92
C PRO A 88 -7.57 0.76 47.10
N THR A 89 -7.68 1.78 46.24
CA THR A 89 -8.93 2.53 46.07
C THR A 89 -9.66 2.03 44.83
N GLU A 90 -10.74 1.29 45.12
CA GLU A 90 -12.02 1.17 44.42
C GLU A 90 -12.03 1.19 42.88
N SER A 91 -12.40 0.03 42.34
CA SER A 91 -12.82 -0.22 40.98
C SER A 91 -14.00 0.67 40.54
N LEU A 92 -13.75 1.59 39.62
CA LEU A 92 -14.81 2.24 38.83
C LEU A 92 -15.03 1.44 37.55
N ASN A 93 -16.06 0.58 37.58
CA ASN A 93 -16.60 -0.11 36.41
C ASN A 93 -17.10 0.92 35.39
N THR A 94 -16.32 1.17 34.34
CA THR A 94 -16.78 1.92 33.17
C THR A 94 -16.91 0.95 32.00
N THR A 95 -18.13 0.45 31.80
CA THR A 95 -18.51 -0.31 30.62
C THR A 95 -18.54 0.62 29.40
N LEU A 96 -17.45 0.65 28.62
CA LEU A 96 -17.47 1.27 27.29
C LEU A 96 -18.22 0.36 26.33
N GLY A 97 -19.52 0.60 26.17
CA GLY A 97 -20.26 0.15 25.00
C GLY A 97 -19.74 0.87 23.77
N THR A 98 -19.15 0.14 22.84
CA THR A 98 -18.80 0.62 21.49
C THR A 98 -20.09 0.96 20.74
N SER A 99 -20.51 2.22 20.77
CA SER A 99 -21.51 2.70 19.81
C SER A 99 -20.82 2.89 18.46
N ALA A 100 -21.18 2.04 17.50
CA ALA A 100 -20.81 2.25 16.11
C ALA A 100 -21.34 3.64 15.69
N ARG A 101 -20.41 4.52 15.28
CA ARG A 101 -20.69 5.87 14.83
C ARG A 101 -21.57 5.78 13.58
N ARG A 102 -22.88 5.99 13.74
CA ARG A 102 -23.85 5.98 12.64
C ARG A 102 -23.54 7.16 11.72
N LYS A 103 -23.10 6.88 10.47
CA LYS A 103 -22.88 7.87 9.40
C LYS A 103 -24.11 8.77 9.30
N ARG A 104 -23.90 10.09 9.36
CA ARG A 104 -24.96 11.10 9.32
C ARG A 104 -24.78 11.89 8.03
N SER A 105 -25.71 11.66 7.10
CA SER A 105 -26.23 12.62 6.10
C SER A 105 -25.99 12.27 4.62
N TRP A 106 -27.11 12.02 3.93
CA TRP A 106 -27.39 12.19 2.50
C TRP A 106 -26.66 13.32 1.76
N ALA A 107 -26.17 14.35 2.46
CA ALA A 107 -25.37 15.42 1.85
C ALA A 107 -23.98 14.95 1.40
N GLU A 108 -23.37 13.96 2.06
CA GLU A 108 -22.07 13.40 1.63
C GLU A 108 -22.22 12.61 0.32
N ASP A 109 -23.32 11.87 0.15
CA ASP A 109 -23.64 11.20 -1.12
C ASP A 109 -23.89 12.22 -2.23
N LEU A 110 -24.54 13.34 -1.91
CA LEU A 110 -24.86 14.41 -2.86
C LEU A 110 -23.60 15.21 -3.26
N PHE A 111 -22.67 15.45 -2.34
CA PHE A 111 -21.34 15.97 -2.67
C PHE A 111 -20.52 14.97 -3.49
N SER A 112 -20.65 13.67 -3.23
CA SER A 112 -20.00 12.64 -4.05
C SER A 112 -20.58 12.56 -5.47
N THR A 113 -21.85 12.97 -5.68
CA THR A 113 -22.47 13.07 -7.01
C THR A 113 -22.08 14.36 -7.75
N PHE A 114 -21.63 15.39 -7.02
CA PHE A 114 -21.18 16.67 -7.59
C PHE A 114 -19.68 16.75 -7.86
N ILE A 115 -18.90 15.71 -7.56
CA ILE A 115 -17.51 15.60 -8.04
C ILE A 115 -17.57 15.17 -9.53
N LYS A 116 -18.06 16.10 -10.36
CA LYS A 116 -17.47 16.31 -11.68
C LYS A 116 -16.03 16.73 -11.40
N VAL A 117 -15.20 15.70 -11.41
CA VAL A 117 -13.75 15.64 -11.20
C VAL A 117 -13.04 16.98 -11.41
N PRO A 118 -12.66 17.73 -10.36
CA PRO A 118 -11.71 18.81 -10.53
C PRO A 118 -10.34 18.21 -10.89
N CYS A 119 -9.72 18.81 -11.90
CA CYS A 119 -8.34 18.59 -12.31
C CYS A 119 -7.40 18.72 -11.10
N TYR A 120 -7.11 17.59 -10.45
CA TYR A 120 -6.07 17.51 -9.41
C TYR A 120 -6.19 18.60 -8.32
N ASP A 121 -7.38 18.73 -7.70
CA ASP A 121 -7.65 19.73 -6.63
C ASP A 121 -6.87 19.48 -5.34
N SER A 122 -6.27 18.30 -5.22
CA SER A 122 -5.29 18.03 -4.18
C SER A 122 -4.13 17.25 -4.77
N PRO A 123 -2.89 17.60 -4.41
CA PRO A 123 -1.75 16.75 -4.73
C PRO A 123 -2.03 15.33 -4.29
N ILE A 124 -1.50 14.32 -5.02
CA ILE A 124 -1.37 12.95 -4.49
C ILE A 124 -0.88 13.16 -3.06
N PRO A 125 -1.71 12.75 -2.06
CA PRO A 125 -1.56 13.19 -0.68
C PRO A 125 -0.07 13.12 -0.33
N PHE A 126 0.47 14.17 0.30
CA PHE A 126 1.89 14.47 0.62
C PHE A 126 2.60 15.64 -0.08
N SER A 127 2.00 16.46 -0.97
CA SER A 127 2.73 17.67 -1.45
C SER A 127 2.64 18.92 -0.57
N LYS A 128 1.90 18.89 0.55
CA LYS A 128 1.93 19.98 1.54
C LYS A 128 1.86 19.45 2.98
N PHE A 129 3.01 19.39 3.65
CA PHE A 129 3.02 19.70 5.08
C PHE A 129 2.88 21.21 5.17
N ASN A 130 1.68 21.72 5.45
CA ASN A 130 1.52 23.15 5.70
C ASN A 130 1.76 23.38 7.20
N PRO A 131 2.89 23.97 7.63
CA PRO A 131 3.14 24.24 9.06
C PRO A 131 2.27 25.38 9.62
N SER A 132 1.37 25.96 8.83
CA SER A 132 0.56 27.13 9.23
C SER A 132 -0.88 26.82 9.65
N GLN A 133 -1.14 25.62 10.20
CA GLN A 133 -2.32 25.41 11.06
C GLN A 133 -1.93 24.75 12.39
N VAL A 134 -1.47 25.62 13.29
CA VAL A 134 -1.46 25.37 14.73
C VAL A 134 -2.92 25.41 15.19
N TYR A 135 -3.59 24.25 15.19
CA TYR A 135 -4.71 24.02 16.09
C TYR A 135 -4.53 22.69 16.80
N VAL A 136 -4.62 22.80 18.12
CA VAL A 136 -4.19 21.86 19.14
C VAL A 136 -5.11 20.64 19.18
N VAL A 137 -4.67 19.52 18.59
CA VAL A 137 -5.14 18.18 18.95
C VAL A 137 -3.93 17.25 18.85
N PRO A 138 -3.61 16.42 19.87
CA PRO A 138 -2.50 15.49 19.78
C PRO A 138 -2.96 14.29 18.95
N MET A 139 -2.90 14.43 17.64
CA MET A 139 -3.02 13.29 16.74
C MET A 139 -1.67 13.13 16.06
N MET A 140 -1.09 11.95 16.26
CA MET A 140 0.19 11.46 15.74
C MET A 140 0.56 12.05 14.37
N PRO A 141 1.86 12.25 14.10
CA PRO A 141 2.31 12.69 12.79
C PRO A 141 1.91 11.62 11.77
N PHE A 142 0.87 11.94 10.99
CA PHE A 142 0.39 11.20 9.82
C PHE A 142 1.43 11.36 8.70
N VAL A 143 2.64 10.86 8.94
CA VAL A 143 3.74 10.80 7.98
C VAL A 143 3.84 9.34 7.58
N CYS A 144 3.41 8.99 6.35
CA CYS A 144 3.80 7.79 5.57
C CYS A 144 2.83 7.43 4.41
N SER A 145 1.74 8.14 4.14
CA SER A 145 0.64 7.63 3.29
C SER A 145 0.84 7.58 1.75
N VAL A 146 1.98 7.97 1.14
CA VAL A 146 2.19 7.76 -0.33
C VAL A 146 2.74 6.38 -0.65
N ASN A 147 3.71 5.90 0.12
CA ASN A 147 4.25 4.55 -0.06
C ASN A 147 3.19 3.47 0.20
N TYR A 148 2.06 3.89 0.77
CA TYR A 148 0.96 3.02 1.06
C TYR A 148 -0.16 3.08 0.02
N LEU A 149 -0.10 3.87 -1.05
CA LEU A 149 -1.06 3.73 -2.14
C LEU A 149 -0.70 2.52 -3.00
N SER A 150 -1.72 1.77 -3.41
CA SER A 150 -1.56 0.69 -4.36
C SER A 150 -1.20 1.27 -5.73
N GLN A 151 -0.28 0.61 -6.42
CA GLN A 151 0.30 1.11 -7.65
C GLN A 151 0.30 0.03 -8.74
N VAL A 152 0.18 0.47 -9.98
CA VAL A 152 0.23 -0.37 -11.17
C VAL A 152 1.32 0.18 -12.09
N VAL A 153 2.26 -0.69 -12.47
CA VAL A 153 3.35 -0.34 -13.38
C VAL A 153 3.03 -0.87 -14.77
N ILE A 154 3.03 0.04 -15.74
CA ILE A 154 2.67 -0.23 -17.13
C ILE A 154 3.92 -0.10 -17.99
N GLU A 155 4.15 -1.06 -18.88
CA GLU A 155 5.25 -1.02 -19.81
C GLU A 155 4.83 -0.30 -21.10
N VAL A 156 5.68 0.62 -21.54
CA VAL A 156 5.45 1.49 -22.69
C VAL A 156 6.73 1.50 -23.53
N PRO A 157 6.67 1.47 -24.87
CA PRO A 157 7.88 1.33 -25.69
C PRO A 157 8.84 2.52 -25.54
N ASN A 158 8.32 3.75 -25.54
CA ASN A 158 9.11 4.97 -25.51
C ASN A 158 8.33 6.16 -24.91
N LEU A 159 9.02 7.26 -24.59
CA LEU A 159 8.40 8.46 -24.01
C LEU A 159 7.31 9.09 -24.92
N SER A 160 7.49 9.04 -26.24
CA SER A 160 6.53 9.63 -27.18
C SER A 160 5.19 8.89 -27.22
N SER A 161 5.19 7.56 -27.06
CA SER A 161 3.94 6.77 -27.09
C SER A 161 3.00 7.07 -25.91
N ILE A 162 3.53 7.67 -24.84
CA ILE A 162 2.73 8.18 -23.72
C ILE A 162 1.80 9.31 -24.16
N PHE A 163 2.25 10.11 -25.14
CA PHE A 163 1.51 11.24 -25.70
C PHE A 163 0.65 10.83 -26.90
N GLU A 164 0.44 9.54 -27.15
CA GLU A 164 -0.54 9.11 -28.14
C GLU A 164 -1.95 9.20 -27.56
N LEU A 165 -2.86 9.88 -28.26
CA LEU A 165 -4.25 10.05 -27.81
C LEU A 165 -4.96 8.70 -27.61
N THR A 166 -4.64 7.70 -28.44
CA THR A 166 -5.13 6.33 -28.32
C THR A 166 -4.73 5.72 -26.98
N PHE A 167 -3.47 5.83 -26.58
CA PHE A 167 -2.97 5.35 -25.29
C PHE A 167 -3.62 6.09 -24.11
N LEU A 168 -3.70 7.42 -24.17
CA LEU A 168 -4.32 8.22 -23.12
C LEU A 168 -5.80 7.89 -22.91
N ARG A 169 -6.54 7.62 -24.00
CA ARG A 169 -7.95 7.19 -23.93
C ARG A 169 -8.09 5.81 -23.30
N LYS A 170 -7.21 4.86 -23.64
CA LYS A 170 -7.18 3.55 -22.97
C LYS A 170 -6.96 3.71 -21.47
N MET A 171 -5.95 4.50 -21.08
CA MET A 171 -5.64 4.79 -19.68
C MET A 171 -6.79 5.49 -18.95
N CYS A 172 -7.53 6.35 -19.63
CA CYS A 172 -8.73 7.00 -19.10
C CYS A 172 -9.86 5.97 -18.85
N SER A 173 -10.10 5.07 -19.81
CA SER A 173 -11.13 4.03 -19.73
C SER A 173 -10.90 3.01 -18.62
N MET A 174 -9.67 2.90 -18.11
CA MET A 174 -9.34 2.01 -17.00
C MET A 174 -10.23 2.26 -15.79
N HIS A 175 -10.51 3.53 -15.47
CA HIS A 175 -11.33 3.89 -14.31
C HIS A 175 -12.75 3.33 -14.41
N GLU A 176 -13.36 3.36 -15.60
CA GLU A 176 -14.70 2.82 -15.85
C GLU A 176 -14.71 1.28 -15.77
N HIS A 177 -13.66 0.63 -16.27
CA HIS A 177 -13.58 -0.84 -16.33
C HIS A 177 -13.39 -1.49 -14.96
N ILE A 178 -12.68 -0.83 -14.03
CA ILE A 178 -12.41 -1.37 -12.68
C ILE A 178 -13.28 -0.69 -11.60
N PHE A 179 -14.30 0.06 -12.02
CA PHE A 179 -15.13 0.87 -11.12
C PHE A 179 -15.83 0.02 -10.06
N GLU A 180 -16.36 -1.14 -10.44
CA GLU A 180 -17.06 -2.03 -9.51
C GLU A 180 -16.14 -2.50 -8.38
N GLU A 181 -14.93 -2.94 -8.71
CA GLU A 181 -13.94 -3.39 -7.74
C GLU A 181 -13.39 -2.23 -6.89
N LEU A 182 -13.25 -1.03 -7.46
CA LEU A 182 -12.87 0.17 -6.70
C LEU A 182 -13.97 0.61 -5.73
N SER A 183 -15.24 0.51 -6.12
CA SER A 183 -16.38 0.94 -5.28
C SER A 183 -16.45 0.16 -3.96
N ALA A 184 -15.92 -1.07 -3.92
CA ALA A 184 -15.81 -1.85 -2.69
C ALA A 184 -14.88 -1.21 -1.65
N PHE A 185 -14.02 -0.27 -2.06
CA PHE A 185 -13.12 0.48 -1.18
C PHE A 185 -13.64 1.86 -0.78
N ASP A 186 -14.78 2.31 -1.31
CA ASP A 186 -15.34 3.65 -1.02
C ASP A 186 -15.68 3.86 0.46
N ASP A 187 -15.95 2.79 1.19
CA ASP A 187 -16.20 2.85 2.64
C ASP A 187 -14.94 3.08 3.47
N TYR A 188 -13.76 2.77 2.91
CA TYR A 188 -12.47 2.84 3.61
C TYR A 188 -11.63 4.05 3.20
N THR A 189 -11.71 4.44 1.92
CA THR A 189 -10.86 5.49 1.34
C THR A 189 -11.67 6.66 0.83
N PRO A 190 -11.26 7.92 1.13
CA PRO A 190 -11.94 9.10 0.62
C PRO A 190 -11.54 9.42 -0.83
N TYR A 191 -10.46 8.82 -1.34
CA TYR A 191 -9.98 9.05 -2.70
C TYR A 191 -10.78 8.18 -3.67
N ARG A 192 -11.15 8.75 -4.81
CA ARG A 192 -11.91 8.07 -5.87
C ARG A 192 -11.22 8.06 -7.23
N ASN A 193 -10.25 8.94 -7.42
CA ASN A 193 -9.61 9.13 -8.72
C ASN A 193 -8.30 8.35 -8.82
N ILE A 194 -8.10 7.70 -9.95
CA ILE A 194 -6.82 7.08 -10.32
C ILE A 194 -5.87 8.20 -10.76
N TRP A 195 -4.66 8.22 -10.24
CA TRP A 195 -3.63 9.15 -10.72
C TRP A 195 -2.82 8.48 -11.82
N SER A 196 -3.31 8.62 -13.05
CA SER A 196 -2.68 8.15 -14.28
C SER A 196 -2.18 9.31 -15.14
N ILE A 197 -1.32 9.02 -16.10
CA ILE A 197 -0.79 10.03 -17.02
C ILE A 197 -1.89 10.75 -17.82
N ALA A 198 -2.99 10.06 -18.16
CA ALA A 198 -4.13 10.65 -18.86
C ALA A 198 -4.76 11.80 -18.07
N ASN A 199 -4.90 11.62 -16.75
CA ASN A 199 -5.45 12.67 -15.88
C ASN A 199 -4.47 13.85 -15.74
N PHE A 200 -3.16 13.60 -15.73
CA PHE A 200 -2.18 14.70 -15.74
C PHE A 200 -2.23 15.50 -17.06
N VAL A 201 -2.37 14.82 -18.20
CA VAL A 201 -2.47 15.49 -19.50
C VAL A 201 -3.76 16.30 -19.61
N SER A 202 -4.90 15.79 -19.12
CA SER A 202 -6.15 16.56 -19.09
C SER A 202 -6.05 17.79 -18.19
N CYS A 203 -5.39 17.68 -17.03
CA CYS A 203 -5.19 18.80 -16.10
C CYS A 203 -4.22 19.87 -16.64
N LEU A 204 -3.16 19.46 -17.34
CA LEU A 204 -2.17 20.36 -17.93
C LEU A 204 -2.62 20.97 -19.27
N SER A 205 -3.71 20.46 -19.85
CA SER A 205 -4.28 21.00 -21.08
C SER A 205 -4.67 22.48 -20.90
N PRO A 206 -4.53 23.31 -21.95
CA PRO A 206 -4.89 24.73 -21.88
C PRO A 206 -6.39 24.95 -21.63
N ASN A 207 -7.21 23.95 -21.97
CA ASN A 207 -8.66 23.97 -21.76
C ASN A 207 -9.06 23.54 -20.32
N LEU A 208 -8.09 23.14 -19.48
CA LEU A 208 -8.31 22.71 -18.10
C LEU A 208 -9.41 21.64 -17.98
N LEU A 209 -9.32 20.62 -18.84
CA LEU A 209 -10.35 19.59 -18.97
C LEU A 209 -10.45 18.72 -17.72
N PHE A 210 -11.63 18.74 -17.10
CA PHE A 210 -12.01 17.95 -15.93
C PHE A 210 -12.05 16.44 -16.19
N ASN A 211 -12.24 16.04 -17.45
CA ASN A 211 -12.32 14.63 -17.84
C ASN A 211 -11.27 14.32 -18.92
N CYS A 212 -10.63 13.15 -18.80
CA CYS A 212 -9.69 12.64 -19.79
C CYS A 212 -10.37 12.14 -21.08
N THR A 213 -11.69 11.95 -21.09
CA THR A 213 -12.42 11.49 -22.30
C THR A 213 -12.52 12.54 -23.39
N GLU A 214 -12.47 13.83 -23.03
CA GLU A 214 -12.62 14.97 -23.96
C GLU A 214 -11.30 15.44 -24.56
N LEU A 215 -10.19 14.73 -24.29
CA LEU A 215 -8.87 15.07 -24.82
C LEU A 215 -8.83 15.06 -26.35
N THR A 216 -8.26 16.12 -26.91
CA THR A 216 -7.99 16.28 -28.36
C THR A 216 -6.49 16.21 -28.64
N ASP A 217 -6.10 15.89 -29.88
CA ASP A 217 -4.68 15.80 -30.27
C ASP A 217 -3.94 17.13 -30.03
N ASN A 218 -4.61 18.27 -30.26
CA ASN A 218 -4.02 19.59 -30.02
C ASN A 218 -3.70 19.84 -28.53
N ASP A 219 -4.55 19.36 -27.61
CA ASP A 219 -4.28 19.46 -26.18
C ASP A 219 -3.04 18.66 -25.80
N VAL A 220 -2.91 17.45 -26.36
CA VAL A 220 -1.80 16.55 -26.09
C VAL A 220 -0.49 17.11 -26.64
N ASP A 221 -0.50 17.71 -27.83
CA ASP A 221 0.68 18.35 -28.43
C ASP A 221 1.19 19.52 -27.59
N VAL A 222 0.30 20.37 -27.08
CA VAL A 222 0.67 21.49 -26.21
C VAL A 222 1.31 20.98 -24.92
N VAL A 223 0.73 19.95 -24.29
CA VAL A 223 1.27 19.34 -23.07
C VAL A 223 2.61 18.65 -23.34
N HIS A 224 2.75 17.97 -24.48
CA HIS A 224 3.99 17.33 -24.89
C HIS A 224 5.12 18.36 -25.08
N GLN A 225 4.85 19.51 -25.70
CA GLN A 225 5.81 20.61 -25.82
C GLN A 225 6.20 21.18 -24.45
N LEU A 226 5.22 21.37 -23.56
CA LEU A 226 5.47 21.86 -22.20
C LEU A 226 6.36 20.90 -21.40
N ILE A 227 6.05 19.60 -21.41
CA ILE A 227 6.85 18.59 -20.70
C ILE A 227 8.24 18.52 -21.30
N SER A 228 8.36 18.49 -22.63
CA SER A 228 9.66 18.48 -23.33
C SER A 228 10.54 19.67 -22.94
N TYR A 229 9.94 20.85 -22.79
CA TYR A 229 10.63 22.05 -22.30
C TYR A 229 11.08 21.92 -20.83
N CYS A 230 10.31 21.21 -19.99
CA CYS A 230 10.61 21.04 -18.57
C CYS A 230 11.57 19.88 -18.25
N ILE A 231 11.77 18.90 -19.15
CA ILE A 231 12.73 17.78 -18.99
C ILE A 231 14.12 18.22 -18.51
N PRO A 232 14.81 19.21 -19.12
CA PRO A 232 16.15 19.61 -18.67
C PRO A 232 16.19 20.18 -17.25
N TYR A 233 15.07 20.72 -16.76
CA TYR A 233 14.95 21.28 -15.41
C TYR A 233 14.54 20.25 -14.36
N ARG A 234 14.23 19.01 -14.75
CA ARG A 234 13.71 17.95 -13.88
C ARG A 234 14.52 17.77 -12.61
N THR A 235 15.84 17.57 -12.73
CA THR A 235 16.70 17.29 -11.57
C THR A 235 16.67 18.45 -10.58
N ARG A 236 16.76 19.69 -11.08
CA ARG A 236 16.72 20.91 -10.27
C ARG A 236 15.38 21.11 -9.58
N LEU A 237 14.30 20.80 -10.30
CA LEU A 237 12.94 20.85 -9.77
C LEU A 237 12.76 19.85 -8.62
N ILE A 238 13.21 18.61 -8.78
CA ILE A 238 13.09 17.58 -7.74
C ILE A 238 13.93 17.97 -6.53
N THR A 239 15.19 18.35 -6.71
CA THR A 239 16.06 18.75 -5.59
C THR A 239 15.51 19.96 -4.86
N CYS A 240 15.04 20.96 -5.60
CA CYS A 240 14.51 22.17 -4.99
C CYS A 240 13.24 21.90 -4.19
N GLN A 241 12.27 21.14 -4.72
CA GLN A 241 11.04 20.86 -3.97
C GLN A 241 11.28 19.97 -2.75
N VAL A 242 12.22 19.03 -2.80
CA VAL A 242 12.59 18.23 -1.61
C VAL A 242 13.16 19.12 -0.52
N VAL A 243 14.11 20.01 -0.85
CA VAL A 243 14.70 20.94 0.11
C VAL A 243 13.66 21.95 0.64
N CYS A 244 12.83 22.49 -0.24
CA CYS A 244 11.80 23.47 0.13
C CYS A 244 10.64 22.88 0.94
N ASN A 245 10.44 21.55 0.92
CA ASN A 245 9.52 20.87 1.83
C ASN A 245 10.07 20.80 3.26
N GLU A 246 11.39 20.83 3.44
CA GLU A 246 12.04 20.83 4.75
C GLU A 246 12.15 22.26 5.33
N ASP A 247 12.32 23.27 4.46
CA ASP A 247 12.49 24.67 4.85
C ASP A 247 11.19 25.50 4.73
N PRO A 248 10.58 25.98 5.83
CA PRO A 248 9.33 26.76 5.81
C PRO A 248 9.47 28.17 5.20
N LEU A 249 10.68 28.59 4.85
CA LEU A 249 10.99 29.89 4.22
C LEU A 249 11.13 29.81 2.70
N CYS A 250 11.12 28.61 2.11
CA CYS A 250 11.27 28.45 0.67
C CYS A 250 9.90 28.53 -0.02
N SER A 251 9.60 29.67 -0.66
CA SER A 251 8.36 29.88 -1.41
C SER A 251 8.45 29.57 -2.90
N SER A 252 9.66 29.53 -3.49
CA SER A 252 9.84 29.34 -4.93
C SER A 252 11.26 28.92 -5.33
N CYS A 253 11.34 28.04 -6.33
CA CYS A 253 12.59 27.60 -6.96
C CYS A 253 13.08 28.62 -7.99
N ARG A 254 14.07 29.44 -7.65
CA ARG A 254 14.59 30.52 -8.52
C ARG A 254 15.20 30.05 -9.84
N GLU A 255 15.70 28.81 -9.88
CA GLU A 255 16.38 28.24 -11.06
C GLU A 255 15.46 27.49 -12.02
N VAL A 256 14.18 27.33 -11.66
CA VAL A 256 13.19 26.60 -12.44
C VAL A 256 12.18 27.59 -13.01
N PRO A 257 11.88 27.55 -14.32
CA PRO A 257 10.85 28.41 -14.90
C PRO A 257 9.51 28.24 -14.18
N SER A 258 8.75 29.33 -14.02
CA SER A 258 7.43 29.32 -13.36
C SER A 258 6.45 28.33 -14.00
N ASN A 259 6.57 28.09 -15.30
CA ASN A 259 5.74 27.15 -16.04
C ASN A 259 6.03 25.69 -15.67
N CYS A 260 7.26 25.40 -15.23
CA CYS A 260 7.68 24.07 -14.80
C CYS A 260 7.56 23.90 -13.29
N SER A 261 7.47 24.97 -12.49
CA SER A 261 7.49 24.91 -11.02
C SER A 261 6.18 24.47 -10.38
N SER A 262 5.20 23.96 -11.14
CA SER A 262 3.92 23.51 -10.60
C SER A 262 4.08 22.21 -9.79
N THR A 263 3.21 22.00 -8.80
CA THR A 263 3.15 20.75 -8.03
C THR A 263 2.84 19.55 -8.93
N MET A 264 1.99 19.74 -9.94
CA MET A 264 1.66 18.71 -10.92
C MET A 264 2.88 18.27 -11.73
N MET A 265 3.75 19.21 -12.14
CA MET A 265 4.97 18.89 -12.87
C MET A 265 5.97 18.13 -11.98
N PHE A 266 6.03 18.47 -10.69
CA PHE A 266 6.80 17.70 -9.72
C PHE A 266 6.28 16.27 -9.56
N ASP A 267 4.98 16.10 -9.33
CA ASP A 267 4.39 14.78 -9.16
C ASP A 267 4.57 13.92 -10.42
N LEU A 268 4.44 14.51 -11.61
CA LEU A 268 4.72 13.84 -12.88
C LEU A 268 6.15 13.31 -12.95
N PHE A 269 7.17 14.15 -12.71
CA PHE A 269 8.57 13.76 -12.85
C PHE A 269 9.12 12.92 -11.70
N TYR A 270 8.57 13.07 -10.50
CA TYR A 270 9.05 12.39 -9.31
C TYR A 270 8.32 11.06 -9.08
N ARG A 271 7.03 10.95 -9.44
CA ARG A 271 6.18 9.81 -9.04
C ARG A 271 5.69 8.96 -10.21
N LEU A 272 5.30 9.57 -11.33
CA LEU A 272 4.72 8.84 -12.48
C LEU A 272 5.78 8.40 -13.49
N LEU A 273 6.69 9.31 -13.86
CA LEU A 273 7.72 9.04 -14.85
C LEU A 273 8.96 8.39 -14.21
N PRO A 274 9.57 7.41 -14.89
CA PRO A 274 10.77 6.74 -14.40
C PRO A 274 11.97 7.70 -14.39
N ARG A 275 13.00 7.36 -13.63
CA ARG A 275 14.22 8.16 -13.52
C ARG A 275 14.94 8.29 -14.86
N ASP A 276 14.99 7.21 -15.63
CA ASP A 276 15.53 7.21 -16.99
C ASP A 276 14.40 7.33 -18.01
N LEU A 277 14.38 8.44 -18.75
CA LEU A 277 13.37 8.72 -19.77
C LEU A 277 13.74 8.12 -21.14
N HIS A 278 14.97 7.63 -21.30
CA HIS A 278 15.48 7.01 -22.53
C HIS A 278 15.45 5.48 -22.47
N ALA A 279 14.93 4.91 -21.39
CA ALA A 279 14.78 3.47 -21.25
C ALA A 279 13.74 2.92 -22.22
N GLU A 280 14.09 1.81 -22.89
CA GLU A 280 13.21 1.06 -23.78
C GLU A 280 13.24 -0.42 -23.34
N PRO A 281 12.16 -0.97 -22.71
CA PRO A 281 10.88 -0.33 -22.46
C PRO A 281 10.91 0.67 -21.28
N LEU A 282 10.05 1.68 -21.39
CA LEU A 282 9.79 2.66 -20.36
C LEU A 282 8.72 2.14 -19.39
N HIS A 283 8.94 2.31 -18.09
CA HIS A 283 7.98 1.88 -17.06
C HIS A 283 7.25 3.07 -16.48
N LEU A 284 5.94 3.11 -16.67
CA LEU A 284 5.06 4.15 -16.14
C LEU A 284 4.39 3.69 -14.85
N ASN A 285 4.41 4.56 -13.84
CA ASN A 285 3.69 4.32 -12.60
C ASN A 285 2.30 4.96 -12.64
N THR A 286 1.30 4.21 -12.18
CA THR A 286 -0.09 4.68 -12.03
C THR A 286 -0.55 4.38 -10.60
N PHE A 287 -1.02 5.39 -9.88
CA PHE A 287 -1.50 5.20 -8.50
C PHE A 287 -3.01 4.98 -8.49
N LEU A 288 -3.44 3.94 -7.78
CA LEU A 288 -4.83 3.65 -7.53
C LEU A 288 -5.33 4.44 -6.30
N PRO A 289 -6.62 4.79 -6.23
CA PRO A 289 -7.23 5.47 -5.08
C PRO A 289 -7.41 4.56 -3.85
N VAL A 290 -6.62 3.49 -3.74
CA VAL A 290 -6.74 2.44 -2.72
C VAL A 290 -5.40 2.33 -1.98
N PHE A 291 -5.44 2.17 -0.66
CA PHE A 291 -4.22 1.91 0.10
C PHE A 291 -3.84 0.42 0.04
N THR A 292 -2.54 0.14 0.07
CA THR A 292 -1.96 -1.16 0.43
C THR A 292 -2.53 -1.65 1.77
N MET A 293 -2.52 -2.98 1.96
CA MET A 293 -2.97 -3.59 3.21
C MET A 293 -2.25 -3.02 4.44
N THR A 294 -0.94 -2.79 4.32
CA THR A 294 -0.14 -2.14 5.38
C THR A 294 -0.60 -0.70 5.63
N GLY A 295 -0.97 0.02 4.58
CA GLY A 295 -1.54 1.37 4.68
C GLY A 295 -2.81 1.41 5.52
N TYR A 296 -3.77 0.54 5.21
CA TYR A 296 -5.00 0.43 6.00
C TYR A 296 -4.74 -0.04 7.44
N ALA A 297 -3.79 -0.98 7.62
CA ALA A 297 -3.42 -1.45 8.95
C ALA A 297 -2.87 -0.31 9.84
N THR A 298 -2.14 0.66 9.29
CA THR A 298 -1.70 1.84 10.07
C THR A 298 -2.86 2.68 10.60
N GLN A 299 -4.03 2.61 9.96
CA GLN A 299 -5.25 3.30 10.36
C GLN A 299 -6.20 2.41 11.17
N ASN A 300 -5.75 1.21 11.57
CA ASN A 300 -6.55 0.16 12.21
C ASN A 300 -7.76 -0.30 11.37
N ILE A 301 -7.64 -0.23 10.03
CA ILE A 301 -8.63 -0.75 9.09
C ILE A 301 -8.06 -2.04 8.49
N PHE A 302 -8.87 -3.11 8.49
CA PHE A 302 -8.45 -4.42 7.99
C PHE A 302 -9.45 -4.89 6.93
N PRO A 303 -9.32 -4.40 5.68
CA PRO A 303 -10.14 -4.87 4.57
C PRO A 303 -9.84 -6.35 4.27
N SER A 304 -10.81 -7.07 3.70
CA SER A 304 -10.60 -8.47 3.34
C SER A 304 -9.63 -8.59 2.15
N LEU A 305 -8.80 -9.64 2.19
CA LEU A 305 -7.82 -9.93 1.13
C LEU A 305 -8.49 -10.17 -0.24
N ASP A 306 -9.71 -10.71 -0.23
CA ASP A 306 -10.46 -11.00 -1.45
C ASP A 306 -10.75 -9.74 -2.28
N LEU A 307 -10.91 -8.57 -1.64
CA LEU A 307 -11.10 -7.30 -2.35
C LEU A 307 -9.88 -6.92 -3.19
N PHE A 308 -8.68 -7.13 -2.65
CA PHE A 308 -7.44 -6.88 -3.40
C PHE A 308 -7.26 -7.88 -4.53
N ASN A 309 -7.55 -9.16 -4.28
CA ASN A 309 -7.46 -10.20 -5.31
C ASN A 309 -8.44 -9.91 -6.48
N ASN A 310 -9.65 -9.46 -6.17
CA ASN A 310 -10.63 -9.10 -7.19
C ASN A 310 -10.17 -7.89 -8.02
N LEU A 311 -9.66 -6.84 -7.35
CA LEU A 311 -9.13 -5.64 -8.00
C LEU A 311 -7.93 -5.98 -8.90
N GLU A 312 -6.99 -6.80 -8.42
CA GLU A 312 -5.84 -7.27 -9.21
C GLU A 312 -6.31 -8.03 -10.46
N GLN A 313 -7.24 -8.97 -10.31
CA GLN A 313 -7.79 -9.71 -11.44
C GLN A 313 -8.49 -8.81 -12.46
N ALA A 314 -9.25 -7.81 -12.00
CA ALA A 314 -9.93 -6.85 -12.87
C ALA A 314 -8.92 -6.04 -13.69
N ILE A 315 -7.85 -5.57 -13.04
CA ILE A 315 -6.76 -4.86 -13.70
C ILE A 315 -6.07 -5.77 -14.74
N VAL A 316 -5.74 -7.02 -14.39
CA VAL A 316 -5.12 -7.97 -15.33
C VAL A 316 -6.02 -8.24 -16.54
N ARG A 317 -7.34 -8.39 -16.32
CA ARG A 317 -8.32 -8.55 -17.42
C ARG A 317 -8.35 -7.32 -18.33
N PHE A 318 -8.36 -6.12 -17.76
CA PHE A 318 -8.33 -4.86 -18.50
C PHE A 318 -7.06 -4.73 -19.34
N MET A 319 -5.88 -4.96 -18.75
CA MET A 319 -4.60 -4.89 -19.47
C MET A 319 -4.54 -5.88 -20.63
N LYS A 320 -5.06 -7.09 -20.44
CA LYS A 320 -5.16 -8.10 -21.48
C LYS A 320 -6.14 -7.70 -22.59
N HIS A 321 -7.26 -7.05 -22.25
CA HIS A 321 -8.23 -6.56 -23.23
C HIS A 321 -7.63 -5.47 -24.12
N GLU A 322 -6.92 -4.53 -23.51
CA GLU A 322 -6.34 -3.38 -24.20
C GLU A 322 -4.97 -3.64 -24.86
N ASN A 323 -4.45 -4.87 -24.71
CA ASN A 323 -3.11 -5.30 -25.13
C ASN A 323 -1.98 -4.41 -24.56
N LEU A 324 -2.09 -4.04 -23.28
CA LEU A 324 -1.07 -3.28 -22.57
C LEU A 324 -0.19 -4.23 -21.75
N PRO A 325 1.14 -4.25 -21.96
CA PRO A 325 2.03 -5.06 -21.15
C PRO A 325 2.13 -4.50 -19.70
N MET A 326 2.06 -5.42 -18.74
CA MET A 326 2.17 -5.16 -17.29
C MET A 326 3.34 -5.96 -16.73
N LYS A 327 4.04 -5.39 -15.75
CA LYS A 327 5.20 -6.00 -15.10
C LYS A 327 4.92 -6.50 -13.69
#